data_AF-A0A2S8ZIN6-F1
#
_entry.id   AF-A0A2S8ZIN6-F1
#
_cell.length_a   1.000
_cell.length_b   1.000
_cell.length_c   1.000
_cell.angle_alpha   90.00
_cell.angle_beta   90.00
_cell.angle_gamma   90.00
#
_symmetry.space_group_name_H-M   'P 1'
#
loop_
_entity.id
_entity.type
_entity.pdbx_description
1 polymer ?
#
loop_
_entity_poly.entity_id
_entity_poly.type
_entity_poly.pdbx_seq_one_letter_code
_entity_poly.pdbx_strand_id
1 'polypeptide(L)'
;MIKLSDYLDYLNNEIIQARKKADENAVLIAKEYARHEYLKYFKVPRYALPSVKMDIPIKITDIDSAPKYNFKLNQDQFVTEINERIRLVNKEKKLNIPEISQKQIQTEEFKTLFSKLEKNDQKFGKLPANEVLKLDLRNKIQLLNSGIFRPQDRTTEEETDELKEIFSKVLLNKYTLVNAKLNNIYIDPNTSAAEDKDKLFINLHVEMEEEGIRIVSYKDKDGNEIEQITFE
;
A
#
# COMPACT_ATOMS: atom_id res chain seq x y z
N MET A 1 16.87 -2.63 0.19
CA MET A 1 15.72 -1.72 0.09
C MET A 1 15.42 -1.20 1.48
N ILE A 2 15.36 0.12 1.65
CA ILE A 2 15.17 0.77 2.96
C ILE A 2 13.77 1.36 2.96
N LYS A 3 13.03 1.28 4.07
CA LYS A 3 11.74 1.98 4.16
C LYS A 3 11.99 3.48 4.25
N LEU A 4 11.15 4.26 3.57
CA LEU A 4 11.22 5.72 3.66
C LEU A 4 11.09 6.22 5.11
N SER A 5 10.22 5.58 5.92
CA SER A 5 10.09 5.89 7.35
C SER A 5 11.42 5.78 8.10
N ASP A 6 12.10 4.65 7.93
CA ASP A 6 13.33 4.35 8.66
C ASP A 6 14.47 5.29 8.21
N TYR A 7 14.48 5.67 6.92
CA TYR A 7 15.42 6.65 6.38
C TYR A 7 15.16 8.06 6.94
N LEU A 8 13.90 8.48 7.04
CA LEU A 8 13.52 9.76 7.66
C LEU A 8 13.87 9.80 9.14
N ASP A 9 13.62 8.70 9.88
CA ASP A 9 13.98 8.57 11.29
C ASP A 9 15.50 8.65 11.47
N TYR A 10 16.27 8.01 10.59
CA TYR A 10 17.72 8.11 10.58
C TYR A 10 18.19 9.55 10.34
N LEU A 11 17.68 10.23 9.31
CA LEU A 11 18.01 11.63 9.03
C LEU A 11 17.71 12.53 10.22
N ASN A 12 16.53 12.39 10.81
CA ASN A 12 16.13 13.15 11.98
C ASN A 12 17.12 12.95 13.16
N ASN A 13 17.52 11.70 13.42
CA ASN A 13 18.48 11.40 14.47
C ASN A 13 19.86 12.03 14.23
N GLU A 14 20.37 11.99 12.99
CA GLU A 14 21.65 12.62 12.64
C GLU A 14 21.62 14.14 12.82
N ILE A 15 20.50 14.77 12.48
CA ILE A 15 20.30 16.20 12.70
C ILE A 15 20.30 16.53 14.19
N ILE A 16 19.58 15.74 15.00
CA ILE A 16 19.55 15.93 16.46
C ILE A 16 20.96 15.80 17.05
N GLN A 17 21.76 14.83 16.59
CA GLN A 17 23.15 14.70 17.02
C GLN A 17 24.02 15.89 16.58
N ALA A 18 23.83 16.38 15.35
CA ALA A 18 24.52 17.57 14.87
C ALA A 18 24.17 18.80 15.74
N ARG A 19 22.90 18.95 16.13
CA ARG A 19 22.45 20.02 17.03
C ARG A 19 23.07 19.92 18.41
N LYS A 20 23.01 18.75 19.03
CA LYS A 20 23.65 18.50 20.31
C LYS A 20 25.15 18.86 20.29
N LYS A 21 25.86 18.47 19.23
CA LYS A 21 27.29 18.77 19.09
C LYS A 21 27.55 20.27 18.91
N ALA A 22 26.68 20.99 18.20
CA ALA A 22 26.76 22.44 18.07
C ALA A 22 26.56 23.14 19.43
N ASP A 23 25.59 22.69 20.22
CA ASP A 23 25.33 23.22 21.56
C ASP A 23 26.49 22.94 22.53
N GLU A 24 27.04 21.73 22.51
CA GLU A 24 28.23 21.37 23.31
C GLU A 24 29.42 22.27 22.96
N ASN A 25 29.64 22.55 21.67
CA ASN A 25 30.67 23.48 21.22
C ASN A 25 30.40 24.93 21.69
N ALA A 26 29.14 25.38 21.67
CA ALA A 26 28.77 26.69 22.18
C ALA A 26 29.07 26.82 23.68
N VAL A 27 28.83 25.75 24.46
CA VAL A 27 29.19 25.69 25.88
C VAL A 27 30.71 25.77 26.08
N LEU A 28 31.50 25.09 25.24
CA LEU A 28 32.96 25.17 25.29
C LEU A 28 33.46 26.59 25.02
N ILE A 29 32.96 27.23 23.96
CA ILE A 29 33.30 28.62 23.62
C ILE A 29 32.92 29.57 24.77
N ALA A 30 31.75 29.39 25.39
CA ALA A 30 31.34 30.18 26.54
C ALA A 30 32.33 30.08 27.70
N LYS A 31 32.84 28.87 27.98
CA LYS A 31 33.84 28.63 29.02
C LYS A 31 35.17 29.31 28.70
N GLU A 32 35.58 29.31 27.43
CA GLU A 32 36.80 30.01 26.99
C GLU A 32 36.68 31.54 27.12
N TYR A 33 35.54 32.10 26.71
CA TYR A 33 35.25 33.53 26.85
C TYR A 33 35.32 33.96 28.31
N ALA A 34 34.71 33.20 29.21
CA ALA A 34 34.71 33.50 30.64
C ALA A 34 36.12 33.50 31.28
N ARG A 35 37.06 32.70 30.74
CA ARG A 35 38.43 32.58 31.24
C ARG A 35 39.38 33.65 30.68
N HIS A 36 39.04 34.26 29.55
CA HIS A 36 39.92 35.21 28.87
C HIS A 36 39.84 36.61 29.49
N GLU A 37 40.98 37.30 29.59
CA GLU A 37 41.12 38.60 30.29
C GLU A 37 40.13 39.67 29.79
N TYR A 38 40.02 39.82 28.46
CA TYR A 38 39.12 40.79 27.83
C TYR A 38 37.79 40.20 27.33
N LEU A 39 37.76 38.98 26.76
CA LEU A 39 36.54 38.41 26.16
C LEU A 39 35.44 38.09 27.19
N LYS A 40 35.76 37.99 28.48
CA LYS A 40 34.77 37.77 29.55
C LYS A 40 33.71 38.89 29.65
N TYR A 41 33.98 40.07 29.10
CA TYR A 41 33.05 41.19 29.05
C TYR A 41 32.21 41.22 27.75
N PHE A 42 32.48 40.32 26.80
CA PHE A 42 31.82 40.28 25.50
C PHE A 42 30.64 39.30 25.54
N LYS A 43 29.63 39.54 24.69
CA LYS A 43 28.54 38.56 24.52
C LYS A 43 29.11 37.29 23.89
N VAL A 44 28.84 36.15 24.53
CA VAL A 44 29.21 34.84 23.97
C VAL A 44 28.41 34.60 22.68
N PRO A 45 29.08 34.27 21.56
CA PRO A 45 28.39 33.90 20.34
C PRO A 45 27.58 32.62 20.55
N ARG A 46 26.29 32.67 20.24
CA ARG A 46 25.40 31.50 20.24
C ARG A 46 25.33 30.95 18.82
N TYR A 47 25.70 29.69 18.64
CA TYR A 47 25.37 28.97 17.43
C TYR A 47 23.93 28.45 17.57
N ALA A 48 22.98 29.12 16.94
CA ALA A 48 21.69 28.51 16.64
C ALA A 48 21.83 27.85 15.28
N LEU A 49 21.53 26.56 15.17
CA LEU A 49 21.40 25.93 13.87
C LEU A 49 20.22 26.59 13.15
N PRO A 50 20.44 27.22 11.97
CA PRO A 50 19.34 27.79 11.20
C PRO A 50 18.39 26.67 10.74
N SER A 51 17.17 27.04 10.36
CA SER A 51 16.25 26.13 9.67
C SER A 51 16.99 25.40 8.55
N VAL A 52 16.98 24.07 8.61
CA VAL A 52 17.67 23.21 7.67
C VAL A 52 16.66 22.81 6.60
N LYS A 53 16.94 23.21 5.36
CA LYS A 53 16.20 22.78 4.17
C LYS A 53 17.08 21.83 3.38
N MET A 54 16.59 20.63 3.13
CA MET A 54 17.29 19.61 2.34
C MET A 54 16.41 19.10 1.21
N ASP A 55 17.00 19.04 0.03
CA ASP A 55 16.40 18.42 -1.15
C ASP A 55 17.17 17.13 -1.44
N ILE A 56 16.57 15.99 -1.09
CA ILE A 56 17.23 14.70 -1.19
C ILE A 56 16.59 13.91 -2.34
N PRO A 57 17.32 13.66 -3.45
CA PRO A 57 16.82 12.83 -4.51
C PRO A 57 16.79 11.37 -4.04
N ILE A 58 15.63 10.73 -4.13
CA ILE A 58 15.43 9.33 -3.77
C ILE A 58 14.69 8.60 -4.88
N LYS A 59 15.03 7.32 -5.03
CA LYS A 59 14.40 6.42 -5.99
C LYS A 59 13.42 5.52 -5.28
N ILE A 60 12.15 5.50 -5.73
CA ILE A 60 11.17 4.53 -5.22
C ILE A 60 11.44 3.20 -5.92
N THR A 61 11.75 2.18 -5.13
CA THR A 61 12.02 0.84 -5.63
C THR A 61 10.81 -0.06 -5.56
N ASP A 62 9.96 0.13 -4.54
CA ASP A 62 8.74 -0.65 -4.37
C ASP A 62 7.72 0.10 -3.49
N ILE A 63 6.45 -0.24 -3.65
CA ILE A 63 5.34 0.32 -2.87
C ILE A 63 4.49 -0.85 -2.35
N ASP A 64 4.57 -1.09 -1.05
CA ASP A 64 3.64 -1.97 -0.36
C ASP A 64 2.33 -1.21 -0.15
N SER A 65 1.32 -1.61 -0.91
CA SER A 65 -0.03 -1.09 -0.78
C SER A 65 -1.04 -2.24 -0.62
N ALA A 66 -2.04 -1.99 0.22
CA ALA A 66 -3.20 -2.85 0.32
C ALA A 66 -4.31 -2.28 -0.58
N PRO A 67 -4.58 -2.87 -1.75
CA PRO A 67 -5.66 -2.41 -2.60
C PRO A 67 -7.03 -2.78 -2.00
N LYS A 68 -8.02 -1.97 -2.31
CA LYS A 68 -9.43 -2.15 -1.97
C LYS A 68 -10.23 -2.19 -3.27
N TYR A 69 -10.85 -3.32 -3.53
CA TYR A 69 -11.67 -3.52 -4.72
C TYR A 69 -13.16 -3.48 -4.38
N ASN A 70 -13.99 -3.11 -5.35
CA ASN A 70 -15.44 -3.21 -5.28
C ASN A 70 -15.92 -4.16 -6.37
N PHE A 71 -16.82 -5.07 -6.01
CA PHE A 71 -17.41 -6.01 -6.93
C PHE A 71 -18.81 -5.54 -7.28
N LYS A 72 -19.06 -5.22 -8.56
CA LYS A 72 -20.40 -4.86 -9.02
C LYS A 72 -20.78 -5.71 -10.22
N LEU A 73 -21.84 -6.48 -10.06
CA LEU A 73 -22.34 -7.36 -11.11
C LEU A 73 -23.63 -6.82 -11.71
N ASN A 74 -23.62 -6.57 -13.01
CA ASN A 74 -24.84 -6.49 -13.81
C ASN A 74 -25.06 -7.86 -14.48
N GLN A 75 -26.17 -8.52 -14.16
CA GLN A 75 -26.44 -9.88 -14.62
C GLN A 75 -26.62 -9.98 -16.14
N ASP A 76 -27.27 -9.00 -16.78
CA ASP A 76 -27.44 -8.97 -18.24
C ASP A 76 -26.09 -8.88 -18.95
N GLN A 77 -25.25 -7.95 -18.49
CA GLN A 77 -23.91 -7.76 -19.04
C GLN A 77 -23.02 -8.98 -18.78
N PHE A 78 -23.17 -9.62 -17.62
CA PHE A 78 -22.40 -10.81 -17.26
C PHE A 78 -22.70 -12.01 -18.18
N VAL A 79 -23.99 -12.29 -18.42
CA VAL A 79 -24.40 -13.37 -19.33
C VAL A 79 -23.91 -13.10 -20.75
N THR A 80 -24.05 -11.86 -21.21
CA THR A 80 -23.61 -11.44 -22.54
C THR A 80 -22.11 -11.67 -22.72
N GLU A 81 -21.29 -11.19 -21.77
CA GLU A 81 -19.84 -11.33 -21.82
C GLU A 81 -19.37 -12.79 -21.74
N ILE A 82 -20.04 -13.63 -20.94
CA ILE A 82 -19.76 -15.06 -20.90
C ILE A 82 -20.08 -15.71 -22.25
N ASN A 83 -21.26 -15.47 -22.81
CA ASN A 83 -21.68 -16.10 -24.06
C ASN A 83 -20.79 -15.66 -25.24
N GLU A 84 -20.35 -14.40 -25.27
CA GLU A 84 -19.36 -13.93 -26.24
C GLU A 84 -18.04 -14.71 -26.15
N ARG A 85 -17.52 -14.92 -24.93
CA ARG A 85 -16.29 -15.70 -24.72
C ARG A 85 -16.49 -17.19 -25.03
N ILE A 86 -17.64 -17.77 -24.69
CA ILE A 86 -18.00 -19.14 -25.06
C ILE A 86 -17.95 -19.30 -26.58
N ARG A 87 -18.56 -18.37 -27.34
CA ARG A 87 -18.54 -18.40 -28.81
C ARG A 87 -17.13 -18.33 -29.38
N LEU A 88 -16.26 -17.49 -28.80
CA LEU A 88 -14.85 -17.39 -29.19
C LEU A 88 -14.10 -18.69 -28.93
N VAL A 89 -14.19 -19.23 -27.72
CA VAL A 89 -13.50 -20.47 -27.31
C VAL A 89 -14.00 -21.67 -28.12
N ASN A 90 -15.30 -21.79 -28.36
CA ASN A 90 -15.85 -22.84 -29.20
C ASN A 90 -15.27 -22.79 -30.63
N LYS A 91 -15.10 -21.60 -31.20
CA LYS A 91 -14.51 -21.42 -32.53
C LYS A 91 -13.01 -21.75 -32.55
N GLU A 92 -12.26 -21.31 -31.54
CA GLU A 92 -10.80 -21.47 -31.47
C GLU A 92 -10.39 -22.90 -31.12
N LYS A 93 -11.02 -23.49 -30.09
CA LYS A 93 -10.66 -24.79 -29.54
C LYS A 93 -11.53 -25.93 -30.09
N LYS A 94 -12.47 -25.63 -31.00
CA LYS A 94 -13.42 -26.60 -31.59
C LYS A 94 -14.24 -27.34 -30.53
N LEU A 95 -14.65 -26.63 -29.49
CA LEU A 95 -15.48 -27.12 -28.40
C LEU A 95 -16.96 -26.80 -28.63
N ASN A 96 -17.86 -27.48 -27.91
CA ASN A 96 -19.30 -27.26 -27.96
C ASN A 96 -19.85 -26.89 -26.57
N ILE A 97 -19.25 -25.88 -25.95
CA ILE A 97 -19.73 -25.32 -24.69
C ILE A 97 -21.09 -24.63 -24.95
N PRO A 98 -22.15 -24.98 -24.20
CA PRO A 98 -23.47 -24.39 -24.41
C PRO A 98 -23.50 -22.96 -23.88
N GLU A 99 -24.24 -22.07 -24.55
CA GLU A 99 -24.49 -20.73 -24.03
C GLU A 99 -25.32 -20.80 -22.75
N ILE A 100 -25.08 -19.86 -21.84
CA ILE A 100 -25.81 -19.73 -20.59
C ILE A 100 -26.97 -18.76 -20.74
N SER A 101 -28.04 -19.02 -20.00
CA SER A 101 -29.21 -18.16 -19.91
C SER A 101 -29.26 -17.41 -18.59
N GLN A 102 -30.01 -16.31 -18.59
CA GLN A 102 -30.21 -15.51 -17.40
C GLN A 102 -30.89 -16.28 -16.26
N LYS A 103 -31.80 -17.20 -16.59
CA LYS A 103 -32.49 -18.05 -15.60
C LYS A 103 -31.52 -18.97 -14.85
N GLN A 104 -30.49 -19.47 -15.55
CA GLN A 104 -29.49 -20.36 -14.96
C GLN A 104 -28.57 -19.64 -13.95
N ILE A 105 -28.30 -18.35 -14.12
CA ILE A 105 -27.51 -17.57 -13.15
C ILE A 105 -28.35 -16.96 -12.02
N GLN A 106 -29.68 -17.09 -12.09
CA GLN A 106 -30.62 -16.65 -11.06
C GLN A 106 -30.95 -17.75 -10.04
N THR A 107 -30.32 -18.93 -10.13
CA THR A 107 -30.47 -19.97 -9.10
C THR A 107 -29.89 -19.50 -7.77
N GLU A 108 -30.37 -20.09 -6.67
CA GLU A 108 -29.90 -19.75 -5.33
C GLU A 108 -28.38 -20.01 -5.16
N GLU A 109 -27.79 -20.96 -5.89
CA GLU A 109 -26.34 -21.18 -5.83
C GLU A 109 -25.54 -20.02 -6.41
N PHE A 110 -26.01 -19.39 -7.50
CA PHE A 110 -25.33 -18.26 -8.11
C PHE A 110 -25.61 -16.97 -7.34
N LYS A 111 -26.83 -16.74 -6.84
CA LYS A 111 -27.13 -15.62 -5.94
C LYS A 111 -26.28 -15.65 -4.67
N THR A 112 -26.12 -16.82 -4.05
CA THR A 112 -25.25 -16.97 -2.87
C THR A 112 -23.78 -16.77 -3.20
N LEU A 113 -23.33 -17.13 -4.41
CA LEU A 113 -21.97 -16.84 -4.88
C LEU A 113 -21.75 -15.34 -5.07
N PHE A 114 -22.63 -14.66 -5.80
CA PHE A 114 -22.49 -13.22 -6.07
C PHE A 114 -22.57 -12.40 -4.78
N SER A 115 -23.52 -12.71 -3.90
CA SER A 115 -23.60 -12.03 -2.59
C SER A 115 -22.39 -12.30 -1.68
N LYS A 116 -21.73 -13.47 -1.79
CA LYS A 116 -20.44 -13.71 -1.09
C LYS A 116 -19.31 -12.85 -1.65
N LEU A 117 -19.29 -12.63 -2.97
CA LEU A 117 -18.28 -11.79 -3.63
C LEU A 117 -18.49 -10.31 -3.29
N GLU A 118 -19.74 -9.86 -3.27
CA GLU A 118 -20.13 -8.52 -2.80
C GLU A 118 -19.81 -8.34 -1.31
N LYS A 119 -20.19 -9.25 -0.41
CA LYS A 119 -19.90 -9.10 1.03
C LYS A 119 -18.40 -9.11 1.39
N ASN A 120 -17.59 -9.76 0.56
CA ASN A 120 -16.14 -9.82 0.76
C ASN A 120 -15.39 -8.73 0.02
N ASP A 121 -16.09 -7.93 -0.78
CA ASP A 121 -15.50 -6.76 -1.42
C ASP A 121 -15.18 -5.68 -0.38
N GLN A 122 -14.51 -4.63 -0.83
CA GLN A 122 -14.20 -3.45 -0.05
C GLN A 122 -13.30 -3.65 1.17
N LYS A 123 -12.68 -4.82 1.32
CA LYS A 123 -11.62 -5.08 2.31
C LYS A 123 -10.25 -4.84 1.71
N PHE A 124 -9.39 -4.15 2.46
CA PHE A 124 -8.01 -3.89 2.08
C PHE A 124 -7.19 -5.20 2.04
N GLY A 125 -6.33 -5.34 1.04
CA GLY A 125 -5.35 -6.43 0.93
C GLY A 125 -5.89 -7.74 0.38
N LYS A 126 -7.18 -7.80 0.02
CA LYS A 126 -7.77 -8.95 -0.67
C LYS A 126 -7.64 -8.78 -2.18
N LEU A 127 -6.80 -9.60 -2.80
CA LEU A 127 -6.68 -9.67 -4.26
C LEU A 127 -7.87 -10.41 -4.88
N PRO A 128 -8.53 -9.86 -5.91
CA PRO A 128 -9.64 -10.50 -6.61
C PRO A 128 -9.33 -11.92 -7.09
N ALA A 129 -8.13 -12.15 -7.61
CA ALA A 129 -7.65 -13.47 -8.04
C ALA A 129 -7.79 -14.52 -6.93
N ASN A 130 -7.39 -14.18 -5.70
CA ASN A 130 -7.43 -15.09 -4.57
C ASN A 130 -8.88 -15.37 -4.12
N GLU A 131 -9.77 -14.38 -4.20
CA GLU A 131 -11.17 -14.58 -3.83
C GLU A 131 -11.91 -15.42 -4.88
N VAL A 132 -11.61 -15.24 -6.17
CA VAL A 132 -12.18 -16.07 -7.26
C VAL A 132 -11.63 -17.50 -7.21
N LEU A 133 -10.35 -17.71 -6.90
CA LEU A 133 -9.75 -19.05 -6.77
C LEU A 133 -10.36 -19.87 -5.62
N LYS A 134 -10.82 -19.21 -4.55
CA LYS A 134 -11.52 -19.88 -3.43
C LYS A 134 -12.94 -20.32 -3.79
N LEU A 135 -13.49 -19.87 -4.92
CA LEU A 135 -14.81 -20.28 -5.37
C LEU A 135 -14.75 -21.67 -5.97
N ASP A 136 -15.65 -22.53 -5.51
CA ASP A 136 -15.90 -23.82 -6.15
C ASP A 136 -16.78 -23.62 -7.40
N LEU A 137 -16.16 -23.09 -8.45
CA LEU A 137 -16.80 -22.83 -9.73
C LEU A 137 -17.10 -24.13 -10.49
N ARG A 138 -16.31 -25.19 -10.29
CA ARG A 138 -16.46 -26.45 -11.03
C ARG A 138 -17.80 -27.10 -10.72
N ASN A 139 -18.14 -27.23 -9.44
CA ASN A 139 -19.42 -27.80 -9.02
C ASN A 139 -20.61 -26.95 -9.48
N LYS A 140 -20.48 -25.62 -9.44
CA LYS A 140 -21.52 -24.69 -9.91
C LYS A 140 -21.74 -24.75 -11.43
N ILE A 141 -20.69 -24.96 -12.20
CA ILE A 141 -20.76 -25.09 -13.65
C ILE A 141 -21.39 -26.42 -14.06
N GLN A 142 -21.09 -27.51 -13.34
CA GLN A 142 -21.75 -28.79 -13.58
C GLN A 142 -23.27 -28.70 -13.39
N LEU A 143 -23.75 -27.89 -12.45
CA LEU A 143 -25.18 -27.62 -12.28
C LEU A 143 -25.79 -26.88 -13.47
N LEU A 144 -25.06 -25.98 -14.13
CA LEU A 144 -25.54 -25.31 -15.36
C LEU A 144 -25.81 -26.30 -16.49
N ASN A 145 -25.04 -27.40 -16.52
CA ASN A 145 -25.16 -28.46 -17.50
C ASN A 145 -26.18 -29.55 -17.09
N SER A 146 -26.74 -29.48 -15.87
CA SER A 146 -27.74 -30.44 -15.40
C SER A 146 -29.05 -30.28 -16.19
N GLY A 147 -29.31 -31.22 -17.10
CA GLY A 147 -30.44 -31.17 -18.04
C GLY A 147 -30.05 -31.18 -19.52
N ILE A 148 -28.76 -31.06 -19.84
CA ILE A 148 -28.25 -31.23 -21.20
C ILE A 148 -27.70 -32.66 -21.32
N PHE A 149 -28.41 -33.53 -22.04
CA PHE A 149 -27.92 -34.88 -22.31
C PHE A 149 -26.64 -34.81 -23.15
N ARG A 150 -25.52 -35.31 -22.61
CA ARG A 150 -24.24 -35.42 -23.31
C ARG A 150 -23.61 -36.80 -23.03
N PRO A 151 -23.01 -37.46 -24.03
CA PRO A 151 -22.22 -38.66 -23.80
C PRO A 151 -21.02 -38.36 -22.89
N GLN A 152 -20.69 -39.28 -21.99
CA GLN A 152 -19.54 -39.16 -21.07
C GLN A 152 -18.22 -39.39 -21.82
N ASP A 153 -17.74 -38.37 -22.52
CA ASP A 153 -16.43 -38.37 -23.22
C ASP A 153 -15.47 -37.36 -22.59
N ARG A 154 -14.14 -37.54 -22.76
CA ARG A 154 -13.08 -36.64 -22.26
C ARG A 154 -13.27 -35.17 -22.64
N THR A 155 -13.93 -34.91 -23.78
CA THR A 155 -14.33 -33.57 -24.24
C THR A 155 -15.21 -32.83 -23.25
N THR A 156 -16.01 -33.52 -22.43
CA THR A 156 -16.87 -32.87 -21.42
C THR A 156 -16.09 -32.31 -20.23
N GLU A 157 -14.94 -32.91 -19.87
CA GLU A 157 -14.07 -32.35 -18.81
C GLU A 157 -13.33 -31.11 -19.31
N GLU A 158 -12.77 -31.17 -20.52
CA GLU A 158 -12.10 -30.01 -21.16
C GLU A 158 -13.06 -28.83 -21.31
N GLU A 159 -14.29 -29.06 -21.78
CA GLU A 159 -15.34 -28.03 -21.86
C GLU A 159 -15.68 -27.40 -20.51
N THR A 160 -15.71 -28.22 -19.44
CA THR A 160 -16.01 -27.76 -18.08
C THR A 160 -14.89 -26.88 -17.53
N ASP A 161 -13.63 -27.26 -17.77
CA ASP A 161 -12.47 -26.51 -17.32
C ASP A 161 -12.31 -25.19 -18.07
N GLU A 162 -12.61 -25.17 -19.38
CA GLU A 162 -12.67 -23.94 -20.17
C GLU A 162 -13.79 -23.01 -19.72
N LEU A 163 -14.98 -23.55 -19.46
CA LEU A 163 -16.09 -22.75 -18.94
C LEU A 163 -15.75 -22.18 -17.56
N LYS A 164 -15.03 -22.92 -16.71
CA LYS A 164 -14.51 -22.43 -15.43
C LYS A 164 -13.52 -21.28 -15.62
N GLU A 165 -12.62 -21.38 -16.59
CA GLU A 165 -11.68 -20.32 -16.90
C GLU A 165 -12.39 -19.05 -17.41
N ILE A 166 -13.40 -19.20 -18.28
CA ILE A 166 -14.24 -18.10 -18.76
C ILE A 166 -14.94 -17.41 -17.59
N PHE A 167 -15.63 -18.16 -16.73
CA PHE A 167 -16.30 -17.62 -15.55
C PHE A 167 -15.33 -16.88 -14.63
N SER A 168 -14.16 -17.48 -14.37
CA SER A 168 -13.13 -16.87 -13.52
C SER A 168 -12.67 -15.52 -14.08
N LYS A 169 -12.35 -15.46 -15.37
CA LYS A 169 -11.91 -14.22 -16.04
C LYS A 169 -13.00 -13.14 -16.04
N VAL A 170 -14.25 -13.50 -16.34
CA VAL A 170 -15.35 -12.53 -16.35
C VAL A 170 -15.62 -12.00 -14.94
N LEU A 171 -15.60 -12.87 -13.91
CA LEU A 171 -15.76 -12.45 -12.52
C LEU A 171 -14.64 -11.50 -12.07
N LEU A 172 -13.39 -11.79 -12.44
CA LEU A 172 -12.25 -10.91 -12.14
C LEU A 172 -12.43 -9.51 -12.74
N ASN A 173 -12.95 -9.45 -13.97
CA ASN A 173 -13.22 -8.18 -14.65
C ASN A 173 -14.32 -7.32 -13.99
N LYS A 174 -15.11 -7.89 -13.06
CA LYS A 174 -16.11 -7.13 -12.31
C LYS A 174 -15.56 -6.47 -11.05
N TYR A 175 -14.33 -6.78 -10.67
CA TYR A 175 -13.63 -6.08 -9.61
C TYR A 175 -13.04 -4.77 -10.14
N THR A 176 -13.37 -3.67 -9.49
CA THR A 176 -12.83 -2.35 -9.79
C THR A 176 -12.00 -1.87 -8.60
N LEU A 177 -10.80 -1.33 -8.86
CA LEU A 177 -10.00 -0.72 -7.81
C LEU A 177 -10.67 0.58 -7.37
N VAL A 178 -11.03 0.68 -6.08
CA VAL A 178 -11.71 1.86 -5.53
C VAL A 178 -10.76 2.70 -4.69
N ASN A 179 -9.86 2.05 -3.95
CA ASN A 179 -8.88 2.73 -3.11
C ASN A 179 -7.65 1.84 -2.94
N ALA A 180 -6.54 2.40 -2.51
CA ALA A 180 -5.37 1.68 -2.07
C ALA A 180 -4.83 2.34 -0.80
N LYS A 181 -4.67 1.56 0.27
CA LYS A 181 -3.98 2.02 1.47
C LYS A 181 -2.49 1.81 1.27
N LEU A 182 -1.74 2.90 1.24
CA LEU A 182 -0.28 2.84 1.24
C LEU A 182 0.21 2.38 2.62
N ASN A 183 1.00 1.31 2.67
CA ASN A 183 1.57 0.79 3.92
C ASN A 183 3.03 1.22 4.07
N ASN A 184 3.87 0.88 3.09
CA ASN A 184 5.30 1.19 3.11
C ASN A 184 5.76 1.67 1.72
N ILE A 185 6.64 2.67 1.69
CA ILE A 185 7.41 3.04 0.50
C ILE A 185 8.83 2.55 0.72
N TYR A 186 9.34 1.78 -0.23
CA TYR A 186 10.73 1.35 -0.24
C TYR A 186 11.54 2.20 -1.20
N ILE A 187 12.69 2.65 -0.71
CA ILE A 187 13.55 3.56 -1.43
C ILE A 187 14.98 3.03 -1.55
N ASP A 188 15.67 3.61 -2.52
CA ASP A 188 17.11 3.53 -2.70
C ASP A 188 17.64 4.98 -2.82
N PRO A 189 18.43 5.45 -1.83
CA PRO A 189 19.02 6.78 -1.87
C PRO A 189 20.18 6.88 -2.89
N ASN A 190 20.68 5.77 -3.44
CA ASN A 190 21.67 5.81 -4.50
C ASN A 190 20.99 5.96 -5.87
N THR A 191 20.87 7.22 -6.29
CA THR A 191 20.22 7.61 -7.55
C THR A 191 21.16 7.58 -8.78
N SER A 192 22.41 7.15 -8.61
CA SER A 192 23.46 7.23 -9.63
C SER A 192 23.58 5.99 -10.52
N ALA A 193 22.78 4.94 -10.28
CA ALA A 193 22.92 3.66 -10.96
C ALA A 193 22.23 3.65 -12.34
N ALA A 194 22.89 3.09 -13.36
CA ALA A 194 22.48 3.17 -14.76
C ALA A 194 21.23 2.32 -15.15
N GLU A 195 20.68 1.51 -14.24
CA GLU A 195 19.55 0.58 -14.50
C GLU A 195 18.19 1.10 -14.00
N ASP A 196 17.88 2.37 -14.22
CA ASP A 196 16.72 3.02 -13.59
C ASP A 196 15.69 3.59 -14.60
N LYS A 197 15.60 3.05 -15.83
CA LYS A 197 14.67 3.54 -16.87
C LYS A 197 13.17 3.47 -16.50
N ASP A 198 12.79 2.57 -15.58
CA ASP A 198 11.39 2.35 -15.19
C ASP A 198 11.10 2.69 -13.71
N LYS A 199 12.01 3.40 -13.03
CA LYS A 199 11.87 3.72 -11.60
C LYS A 199 11.46 5.18 -11.38
N LEU A 200 10.61 5.40 -10.39
CA LEU A 200 10.15 6.74 -10.03
C LEU A 200 11.23 7.45 -9.20
N PHE A 201 11.71 8.58 -9.69
CA PHE A 201 12.58 9.49 -8.95
C PHE A 201 11.74 10.59 -8.32
N ILE A 202 11.90 10.80 -7.01
CA ILE A 202 11.27 11.90 -6.29
C ILE A 202 12.33 12.70 -5.54
N ASN A 203 12.10 14.00 -5.41
CA ASN A 203 12.90 14.83 -4.52
C ASN A 203 12.13 14.97 -3.21
N LEU A 204 12.75 14.49 -2.13
CA LEU A 204 12.23 14.68 -0.80
C LEU A 204 12.65 16.06 -0.29
N HIS A 205 11.66 16.93 -0.12
CA HIS A 205 11.83 18.24 0.50
C HIS A 205 11.65 18.10 2.01
N VAL A 206 12.73 18.26 2.78
CA VAL A 206 12.70 18.25 4.24
C VAL A 206 12.98 19.65 4.73
N GLU A 207 12.03 20.22 5.47
CA GLU A 207 12.20 21.46 6.21
C GLU A 207 12.04 21.18 7.68
N MET A 208 13.00 21.64 8.48
CA MET A 208 12.92 21.59 9.93
C MET A 208 12.93 23.01 10.47
N GLU A 209 11.94 23.28 11.30
CA GLU A 209 11.82 24.53 12.05
C GLU A 209 12.26 24.29 13.50
N GLU A 210 12.75 25.35 14.13
CA GLU A 210 13.17 25.30 15.52
C GLU A 210 11.93 25.24 16.42
N GLU A 211 11.67 24.06 17.00
CA GLU A 211 10.82 23.93 18.19
C GLU A 211 11.72 23.92 19.43
N GLY A 212 11.55 24.90 20.30
CA GLY A 212 12.17 24.95 21.62
C GLY A 212 11.50 23.95 22.55
N ILE A 213 12.28 23.34 23.44
CA ILE A 213 11.72 22.59 24.58
C ILE A 213 12.25 23.24 25.85
N ARG A 214 11.34 23.79 26.64
CA ARG A 214 11.63 24.34 27.95
C ARG A 214 11.27 23.30 29.01
N ILE A 215 12.28 22.76 29.68
CA ILE A 215 12.12 21.86 30.83
C ILE A 215 12.38 22.65 32.11
N VAL A 216 11.40 22.68 33.01
CA VAL A 216 11.52 23.30 34.35
C VAL A 216 11.38 22.20 35.39
N SER A 217 12.45 21.92 36.15
CA SER A 217 12.39 21.05 37.32
C SER A 217 12.15 21.87 38.59
N TYR A 218 11.17 21.48 39.40
CA TYR A 218 10.91 22.06 40.72
C TYR A 218 10.48 21.00 41.73
N LYS A 219 10.72 21.26 43.02
CA LYS A 219 10.26 20.37 44.09
C LYS A 219 8.85 20.74 44.52
N ASP A 220 7.97 19.75 44.59
CA ASP A 220 6.62 19.93 45.12
C ASP A 220 6.63 20.12 46.65
N LYS A 221 5.44 20.32 47.24
CA LYS A 221 5.27 20.52 48.67
C LYS A 221 5.67 19.31 49.51
N ASP A 222 5.75 18.13 48.89
CA ASP A 222 6.11 16.86 49.52
C ASP A 222 7.60 16.50 49.27
N GLY A 223 8.34 17.37 48.59
CA GLY A 223 9.77 17.23 48.32
C GLY A 223 10.10 16.38 47.08
N ASN A 224 9.09 15.95 46.31
CA ASN A 224 9.30 15.19 45.08
C ASN A 224 9.72 16.14 43.95
N GLU A 225 10.65 15.69 43.12
CA GLU A 225 11.09 16.42 41.95
C GLU A 225 10.08 16.24 40.81
N ILE A 226 9.49 17.34 40.36
CA ILE A 226 8.54 17.39 39.24
C ILE A 226 9.20 18.12 38.08
N GLU A 227 9.21 17.48 36.91
CA GLU A 227 9.64 18.08 35.65
C GLU A 227 8.43 18.51 34.83
N GLN A 228 8.37 19.80 34.50
CA GLN A 228 7.43 20.35 33.54
C GLN A 228 8.13 20.57 32.20
N ILE A 229 7.64 19.90 31.16
CA ILE A 229 8.13 20.03 29.78
C ILE A 229 7.14 20.89 28.99
N THR A 230 7.62 21.99 28.42
CA THR A 230 6.85 22.89 27.53
C THR A 230 7.51 22.89 26.16
N PHE A 231 6.72 22.74 25.10
CA PHE A 231 7.16 22.88 23.71
C PHE A 231 6.87 24.33 23.26
N GLU A 232 7.87 25.05 22.74
CA GLU A 232 7.83 26.46 22.32
C GLU A 232 8.14 26.62 20.82
#